data_AF-A0AAD8FRL4-F1
#
_entry.id   AF-A0AAD8FRL4-F1
#
_cell.length_a   1.000
_cell.length_b   1.000
_cell.length_c   1.000
_cell.angle_alpha   90.00
_cell.angle_beta   90.00
_cell.angle_gamma   90.00
#
_symmetry.space_group_name_H-M   'P 1'
#
loop_
_entity.id
_entity.type
_entity.pdbx_description
1 polymer ?
#
loop_
_entity_poly.entity_id
_entity_poly.type
_entity_poly.pdbx_seq_one_letter_code
_entity_poly.pdbx_strand_id
1 'polypeptide(L)'
;MHNTDIFVLLSLVSACLRVSCAERHSVFWNSTNPLFLWDDYSVSVRINDYLDIICPHYEEGAVPSHAAERYILYMVELQDYLACKPQSKEQLRWECDRPHAPHGPERFSEKFQRFTPFTLGKEFKEGDTYYYISKPIHHHGDQCLRLKVNVIGPTAAQQPRIGVVHTTKAKLPADDPAVSLPDVLKSVANHCNLPLASISFLLTLLPFVALLLLL
;
A
#
# COMPACT_ATOMS: atom_id res chain seq x y z
N MET A 1 27.45 -35.67 22.09
CA MET A 1 27.31 -35.34 20.65
C MET A 1 25.85 -35.11 20.21
N HIS A 2 24.84 -35.03 21.09
CA HIS A 2 23.44 -34.83 20.64
C HIS A 2 22.91 -33.40 20.83
N ASN A 3 23.43 -32.64 21.79
CA ASN A 3 22.94 -31.29 22.06
C ASN A 3 23.42 -30.26 21.03
N THR A 4 24.63 -30.40 20.48
CA THR A 4 25.16 -29.45 19.50
C THR A 4 24.39 -29.47 18.18
N ASP A 5 23.97 -30.65 17.73
CA ASP A 5 23.24 -30.81 16.46
C ASP A 5 21.82 -30.26 16.54
N ILE A 6 21.16 -30.42 17.70
CA ILE A 6 19.83 -29.85 17.97
C ILE A 6 19.88 -28.32 17.91
N PHE A 7 20.92 -27.69 18.47
CA PHE A 7 21.07 -26.24 18.49
C PHE A 7 21.36 -25.69 17.09
N VAL A 8 22.20 -26.37 16.31
CA VAL A 8 22.46 -26.01 14.91
C VAL A 8 21.17 -26.11 14.09
N LEU A 9 20.39 -27.18 14.27
CA LEU A 9 19.10 -27.35 13.59
C LEU A 9 18.10 -26.26 13.98
N LEU A 10 17.98 -25.91 15.26
CA LEU A 10 17.13 -24.82 15.75
C LEU A 10 17.56 -23.46 15.18
N SER A 11 18.86 -23.21 15.06
CA SER A 11 19.39 -21.97 14.48
C SER A 11 19.09 -21.86 12.97
N LEU A 12 19.23 -22.97 12.22
CA LEU A 12 18.90 -23.05 10.80
C LEU A 12 17.39 -22.88 10.57
N VAL A 13 16.56 -23.51 11.41
CA VAL A 13 15.10 -23.33 11.39
C VAL A 13 14.73 -21.88 11.71
N SER A 14 15.32 -21.26 12.74
CA SER A 14 15.07 -19.85 13.08
C SER A 14 15.51 -18.88 11.97
N ALA A 15 16.62 -19.17 11.27
CA ALA A 15 17.05 -18.43 10.09
C ALA A 15 16.07 -18.60 8.91
N CYS A 16 15.57 -19.81 8.68
CA CYS A 16 14.53 -20.10 7.69
C CYS A 16 13.19 -19.43 8.01
N LEU A 17 12.87 -19.19 9.29
CA LEU A 17 11.64 -18.49 9.69
C LEU A 17 11.67 -16.99 9.41
N ARG A 18 12.81 -16.38 9.04
CA ARG A 18 12.87 -14.96 8.61
C ARG A 18 12.27 -14.72 7.22
N VAL A 19 11.14 -15.36 6.93
CA VAL A 19 10.32 -15.09 5.76
C VAL A 19 9.69 -13.72 5.98
N SER A 20 10.25 -12.69 5.34
CA SER A 20 9.56 -11.42 5.19
C SER A 20 8.31 -11.70 4.36
N CYS A 21 7.16 -11.69 5.04
CA CYS A 21 5.86 -11.83 4.43
C CYS A 21 5.52 -10.52 3.71
N ALA A 22 4.99 -10.63 2.49
CA ALA A 22 4.52 -9.48 1.72
C ALA A 22 3.40 -8.74 2.47
N GLU A 23 3.51 -7.43 2.56
CA GLU A 23 2.48 -6.59 3.19
C GLU A 23 1.34 -6.32 2.21
N ARG A 24 0.10 -6.20 2.72
CA ARG A 24 -1.07 -5.87 1.89
C ARG A 24 -1.64 -4.51 2.31
N HIS A 25 -1.83 -3.64 1.33
CA HIS A 25 -2.37 -2.30 1.50
C HIS A 25 -3.77 -2.23 0.89
N SER A 26 -4.78 -1.88 1.66
CA SER A 26 -6.18 -1.84 1.19
C SER A 26 -6.66 -0.42 0.94
N VAL A 27 -7.22 -0.16 -0.25
CA VAL A 27 -7.79 1.13 -0.64
C VAL A 27 -9.24 0.94 -1.05
N PHE A 28 -10.17 1.54 -0.29
CA PHE A 28 -11.59 1.59 -0.63
C PHE A 28 -11.83 2.66 -1.68
N TRP A 29 -12.18 2.25 -2.90
CA TRP A 29 -12.26 3.14 -4.07
C TRP A 29 -13.68 3.64 -4.30
N ASN A 30 -14.12 4.62 -3.51
CA ASN A 30 -15.44 5.24 -3.64
C ASN A 30 -15.38 6.73 -3.29
N SER A 31 -16.39 7.48 -3.76
CA SER A 31 -16.45 8.95 -3.60
C SER A 31 -16.61 9.40 -2.15
N THR A 32 -17.15 8.54 -1.28
CA THR A 32 -17.37 8.84 0.14
C THR A 32 -16.13 8.65 1.01
N ASN A 33 -15.07 8.03 0.48
CA ASN A 33 -13.82 7.87 1.21
C ASN A 33 -13.09 9.23 1.31
N PRO A 34 -12.92 9.78 2.54
CA PRO A 34 -12.39 11.13 2.74
C PRO A 34 -10.94 11.29 2.27
N LEU A 35 -10.20 10.19 2.09
CA LEU A 35 -8.83 10.23 1.61
C LEU A 35 -8.73 10.74 0.15
N PHE A 36 -9.81 10.64 -0.63
CA PHE A 36 -9.84 11.18 -1.99
C PHE A 36 -10.23 12.67 -2.09
N LEU A 37 -10.65 13.31 -1.00
CA LEU A 37 -11.17 14.69 -1.03
C LEU A 37 -10.14 15.73 -1.48
N TRP A 38 -8.88 15.55 -1.07
CA TRP A 38 -7.80 16.52 -1.29
C TRP A 38 -6.87 16.14 -2.43
N ASP A 39 -7.22 15.08 -3.17
CA ASP A 39 -6.60 14.81 -4.46
C ASP A 39 -5.08 14.49 -4.35
N ASP A 40 -4.62 14.17 -3.14
CA ASP A 40 -3.24 13.92 -2.73
C ASP A 40 -3.05 12.53 -2.09
N TYR A 41 -4.08 11.67 -2.16
CA TYR A 41 -4.05 10.32 -1.60
C TYR A 41 -2.86 9.55 -2.17
N SER A 42 -1.99 9.09 -1.27
CA SER A 42 -0.84 8.26 -1.60
C SER A 42 -0.66 7.08 -0.65
N VAL A 43 -0.12 6.00 -1.20
CA VAL A 43 0.27 4.78 -0.47
C VAL A 43 1.73 4.48 -0.77
N SER A 44 2.48 4.06 0.25
CA SER A 44 3.87 3.61 0.11
C SER A 44 3.91 2.10 0.23
N VAL A 45 4.49 1.44 -0.77
CA VAL A 45 4.61 -0.02 -0.87
C VAL A 45 6.06 -0.40 -1.09
N ARG A 46 6.45 -1.63 -0.74
CA ARG A 46 7.74 -2.21 -1.12
C ARG A 46 7.57 -3.19 -2.27
N ILE A 47 8.68 -3.58 -2.88
CA ILE A 47 8.68 -4.70 -3.82
C ILE A 47 8.16 -5.96 -3.12
N ASN A 48 7.33 -6.70 -3.83
CA ASN A 48 6.57 -7.88 -3.43
C ASN A 48 5.35 -7.62 -2.53
N ASP A 49 5.12 -6.39 -2.08
CA ASP A 49 3.85 -6.04 -1.42
C ASP A 49 2.67 -6.09 -2.40
N TYR A 50 1.47 -6.09 -1.86
CA TYR A 50 0.21 -6.07 -2.59
C TYR A 50 -0.57 -4.79 -2.31
N LEU A 51 -1.18 -4.23 -3.35
CA LEU A 51 -2.23 -3.22 -3.24
C LEU A 51 -3.57 -3.87 -3.59
N ASP A 52 -4.49 -3.84 -2.65
CA ASP A 52 -5.86 -4.30 -2.82
C ASP A 52 -6.78 -3.09 -3.00
N ILE A 53 -7.23 -2.85 -4.23
CA ILE A 53 -8.26 -1.86 -4.54
C ILE A 53 -9.62 -2.53 -4.38
N ILE A 54 -10.43 -2.00 -3.47
CA ILE A 54 -11.74 -2.53 -3.10
C ILE A 54 -12.80 -1.66 -3.77
N CYS A 55 -13.59 -2.25 -4.66
CA CYS A 55 -14.65 -1.57 -5.40
C CYS A 55 -15.81 -1.14 -4.47
N PRO A 56 -16.61 -0.13 -4.85
CA PRO A 56 -17.86 0.20 -4.16
C PRO A 56 -18.78 -1.01 -4.11
N HIS A 57 -19.41 -1.24 -2.97
CA HIS A 57 -20.33 -2.35 -2.78
C HIS A 57 -21.54 -1.91 -1.96
N TYR A 58 -22.70 -2.41 -2.36
CA TYR A 58 -23.98 -2.09 -1.76
C TYR A 58 -24.79 -3.37 -1.61
N GLU A 59 -25.39 -3.55 -0.44
CA GLU A 59 -26.34 -4.63 -0.20
C GLU A 59 -27.49 -4.58 -1.21
N GLU A 60 -28.05 -5.74 -1.52
CA GLU A 60 -29.15 -5.85 -2.48
C GLU A 60 -30.36 -5.03 -2.01
N GLY A 61 -30.89 -4.17 -2.90
CA GLY A 61 -32.02 -3.29 -2.60
C GLY A 61 -31.71 -2.05 -1.76
N ALA A 62 -30.50 -1.90 -1.22
CA ALA A 62 -30.12 -0.71 -0.43
C ALA A 62 -30.03 0.56 -1.29
N VAL A 63 -29.53 0.42 -2.52
CA VAL A 63 -29.39 1.51 -3.49
C VAL A 63 -29.89 1.02 -4.85
N PRO A 64 -30.66 1.82 -5.61
CA PRO A 64 -31.02 1.49 -6.98
C PRO A 64 -29.78 1.28 -7.85
N SER A 65 -29.81 0.28 -8.74
CA SER A 65 -28.66 -0.08 -9.57
C SER A 65 -28.04 1.11 -10.32
N HIS A 66 -28.84 2.07 -10.82
CA HIS A 66 -28.34 3.24 -11.55
C HIS A 66 -27.67 4.30 -10.66
N ALA A 67 -27.91 4.27 -9.34
CA ALA A 67 -27.32 5.19 -8.37
C ALA A 67 -26.08 4.59 -7.68
N ALA A 68 -25.86 3.27 -7.83
CA ALA A 68 -24.67 2.62 -7.31
C ALA A 68 -23.41 3.02 -8.09
N GLU A 69 -22.38 3.48 -7.38
CA GLU A 69 -21.11 3.88 -7.96
C GLU A 69 -20.44 2.72 -8.69
N ARG A 70 -19.95 2.99 -9.92
CA ARG A 70 -19.19 2.05 -10.75
C ARG A 70 -18.09 2.78 -11.49
N TYR A 71 -16.94 2.15 -11.59
CA TYR A 71 -15.72 2.79 -12.09
C TYR A 71 -14.92 1.89 -13.03
N ILE A 72 -14.31 2.49 -14.06
CA ILE A 72 -13.19 1.87 -14.78
C ILE A 72 -11.90 2.43 -14.19
N LEU A 73 -11.00 1.54 -13.78
CA LEU A 73 -9.70 1.87 -13.21
C LEU A 73 -8.62 1.83 -14.30
N TYR A 74 -7.78 2.85 -14.31
CA TYR A 74 -6.67 2.98 -15.24
C TYR A 74 -5.35 3.13 -14.48
N MET A 75 -4.30 2.51 -15.00
CA MET A 75 -2.94 2.80 -14.62
C MET A 75 -2.33 3.73 -15.68
N VAL A 76 -1.94 4.94 -15.26
CA VAL A 76 -1.64 6.03 -16.19
C VAL A 76 -0.28 6.68 -15.91
N GLU A 77 0.17 7.52 -16.83
CA GLU A 77 1.35 8.35 -16.64
C GLU A 77 1.02 9.61 -15.82
N LEU A 78 2.05 10.33 -15.35
CA LEU A 78 1.87 11.52 -14.51
C LEU A 78 1.00 12.60 -15.19
N GLN A 79 1.17 12.84 -16.50
CA GLN A 79 0.40 13.87 -17.21
C GLN A 79 -1.09 13.53 -17.24
N ASP A 80 -1.43 12.27 -17.50
CA ASP A 80 -2.80 11.76 -17.52
C ASP A 80 -3.43 11.74 -16.12
N TYR A 81 -2.63 11.47 -15.09
CA TYR A 81 -3.05 11.57 -13.69
C TYR A 81 -3.43 13.01 -13.31
N LEU A 82 -2.62 13.98 -13.72
CA LEU A 82 -2.89 15.40 -13.47
C LEU A 82 -4.09 15.90 -14.27
N ALA A 83 -4.19 15.48 -15.54
CA ALA A 83 -5.31 15.82 -16.43
C ALA A 83 -6.57 14.99 -16.13
N CYS A 84 -6.48 13.99 -15.25
CA CYS A 84 -7.57 13.09 -14.93
C CYS A 84 -8.18 12.45 -16.19
N LYS A 85 -7.33 12.02 -17.14
CA LYS A 85 -7.76 11.55 -18.46
C LYS A 85 -6.88 10.41 -18.97
N PRO A 86 -7.41 9.18 -19.10
CA PRO A 86 -6.67 8.10 -19.75
C PRO A 86 -6.53 8.37 -21.25
N GLN A 87 -5.39 7.99 -21.83
CA GLN A 87 -5.07 8.14 -23.25
C GLN A 87 -5.67 7.03 -24.09
N SER A 88 -5.71 5.81 -23.57
CA SER A 88 -6.06 4.64 -24.38
C SER A 88 -6.62 3.47 -23.57
N LYS A 89 -7.15 2.46 -24.27
CA LYS A 89 -7.72 1.26 -23.64
C LYS A 89 -6.65 0.37 -23.02
N GLU A 90 -5.41 0.44 -23.49
CA GLU A 90 -4.28 -0.32 -22.97
C GLU A 90 -3.91 0.07 -21.54
N GLN A 91 -4.31 1.28 -21.09
CA GLN A 91 -4.15 1.74 -19.71
C GLN A 91 -5.23 1.17 -18.77
N LEU A 92 -6.26 0.49 -19.28
CA LEU A 92 -7.30 -0.12 -18.47
C LEU A 92 -6.68 -1.20 -17.59
N ARG A 93 -6.90 -1.09 -16.28
CA ARG A 93 -6.35 -2.02 -15.30
C ARG A 93 -7.41 -2.92 -14.68
N TRP A 94 -8.61 -2.40 -14.43
CA TRP A 94 -9.73 -3.13 -13.84
C TRP A 94 -11.07 -2.42 -14.07
N GLU A 95 -12.18 -3.16 -13.94
CA GLU A 95 -13.54 -2.64 -13.98
C GLU A 95 -14.28 -3.01 -12.69
N CYS A 96 -14.78 -2.00 -11.98
CA CYS A 96 -15.68 -2.15 -10.83
C CYS A 96 -17.11 -2.01 -11.32
N ASP A 97 -17.66 -3.07 -11.91
CA ASP A 97 -18.96 -3.07 -12.60
C ASP A 97 -20.06 -3.85 -11.86
N ARG A 98 -19.71 -4.61 -10.81
CA ARG A 98 -20.62 -5.42 -9.99
C ARG A 98 -20.81 -4.89 -8.55
N PRO A 99 -21.55 -3.77 -8.36
CA PRO A 99 -21.75 -3.18 -7.03
C PRO A 99 -22.57 -4.04 -6.06
N HIS A 100 -23.35 -5.00 -6.55
CA HIS A 100 -24.15 -5.92 -5.74
C HIS A 100 -23.62 -7.37 -5.80
N ALA A 101 -22.31 -7.54 -5.95
CA ALA A 101 -21.70 -8.87 -6.02
C ALA A 101 -22.05 -9.72 -4.76
N PRO A 102 -22.49 -10.98 -4.92
CA PRO A 102 -23.05 -11.78 -3.81
C PRO A 102 -22.02 -12.21 -2.75
N HIS A 103 -20.73 -12.02 -3.02
CA HIS A 103 -19.64 -12.43 -2.14
C HIS A 103 -18.90 -11.23 -1.54
N GLY A 104 -19.60 -10.09 -1.42
CA GLY A 104 -19.05 -8.83 -0.94
C GLY A 104 -18.35 -8.03 -2.04
N PRO A 105 -17.58 -6.98 -1.68
CA PRO A 105 -16.96 -6.10 -2.65
C PRO A 105 -15.92 -6.83 -3.51
N GLU A 106 -15.93 -6.50 -4.80
CA GLU A 106 -14.86 -6.93 -5.70
C GLU A 106 -13.52 -6.35 -5.26
N ARG A 107 -12.47 -7.16 -5.38
CA ARG A 107 -11.12 -6.77 -5.02
C ARG A 107 -10.20 -7.00 -6.19
N PHE A 108 -9.61 -5.93 -6.68
CA PHE A 108 -8.48 -5.97 -7.59
C PHE A 108 -7.18 -5.95 -6.78
N SER A 109 -6.33 -6.95 -6.99
CA SER A 109 -5.02 -7.06 -6.32
C SER A 109 -3.88 -6.83 -7.31
N GLU A 110 -3.08 -5.81 -7.07
CA GLU A 110 -1.83 -5.55 -7.77
C GLU A 110 -0.65 -6.05 -6.92
N LYS A 111 0.28 -6.78 -7.53
CA LYS A 111 1.53 -7.17 -6.88
C LYS A 111 2.66 -6.31 -7.40
N PHE A 112 3.39 -5.65 -6.50
CA PHE A 112 4.53 -4.80 -6.84
C PHE A 112 5.78 -5.62 -7.09
N GLN A 113 5.80 -6.41 -8.15
CA GLN A 113 6.92 -7.29 -8.50
C GLN A 113 7.86 -6.66 -9.52
N ARG A 114 9.17 -6.94 -9.39
CA ARG A 114 10.20 -6.46 -10.32
C ARG A 114 10.12 -7.11 -11.70
N PHE A 115 9.70 -8.37 -11.73
CA PHE A 115 9.61 -9.16 -12.96
C PHE A 115 8.27 -9.88 -12.99
N THR A 116 7.63 -9.88 -14.15
CA THR A 116 6.36 -10.55 -14.37
C THR A 116 6.52 -11.57 -15.49
N PRO A 117 6.05 -12.83 -15.31
CA PRO A 117 6.07 -13.82 -16.39
C PRO A 117 5.01 -13.54 -17.47
N PHE A 118 4.08 -12.60 -17.22
CA PHE A 118 3.02 -12.23 -18.14
C PHE A 118 3.47 -11.08 -19.04
N THR A 119 3.34 -11.24 -20.36
CA THR A 119 3.82 -10.25 -21.35
C THR A 119 3.13 -8.89 -21.27
N LEU A 120 1.87 -8.85 -20.84
CA LEU A 120 1.12 -7.62 -20.58
C LEU A 120 1.11 -7.23 -19.09
N GLY A 121 1.90 -7.93 -18.27
CA GLY A 121 2.01 -7.66 -16.85
C GLY A 121 2.80 -6.38 -16.59
N LYS A 122 2.50 -5.72 -15.47
CA LYS A 122 3.28 -4.57 -15.03
C LYS A 122 4.47 -4.99 -14.18
N GLU A 123 5.63 -4.45 -14.50
CA GLU A 123 6.84 -4.51 -13.67
C GLU A 123 7.00 -3.21 -12.88
N PHE A 124 7.44 -3.32 -11.63
CA PHE A 124 7.58 -2.20 -10.71
C PHE A 124 9.03 -2.06 -10.24
N LYS A 125 9.50 -0.81 -10.11
CA LYS A 125 10.85 -0.47 -9.68
C LYS A 125 10.83 0.33 -8.39
N GLU A 126 11.83 0.11 -7.56
CA GLU A 126 12.05 0.91 -6.36
C GLU A 126 12.46 2.33 -6.73
N GLY A 127 11.95 3.31 -5.98
CA GLY A 127 12.12 4.74 -6.25
C GLY A 127 11.10 5.32 -7.22
N ASP A 128 10.38 4.49 -7.98
CA ASP A 128 9.35 4.95 -8.91
C ASP A 128 8.02 5.25 -8.20
N THR A 129 7.26 6.15 -8.82
CA THR A 129 5.87 6.44 -8.45
C THR A 129 4.93 6.02 -9.58
N TYR A 130 3.86 5.33 -9.22
CA TYR A 130 2.85 4.85 -10.15
C TYR A 130 1.50 5.50 -9.85
N TYR A 131 0.71 5.74 -10.89
CA TYR A 131 -0.50 6.56 -10.80
C TYR A 131 -1.72 5.76 -11.25
N TYR A 132 -2.76 5.82 -10.43
CA TYR A 132 -4.06 5.23 -10.73
C TYR A 132 -5.11 6.32 -10.76
N ILE A 133 -6.02 6.26 -11.73
CA ILE A 133 -7.21 7.11 -11.83
C ILE A 133 -8.44 6.25 -12.14
N SER A 134 -9.63 6.78 -11.89
CA SER A 134 -10.87 6.12 -12.32
C SER A 134 -11.85 7.04 -13.03
N LYS A 135 -12.61 6.50 -13.98
CA LYS A 135 -13.76 7.20 -14.58
C LYS A 135 -15.06 6.48 -14.27
N PRO A 136 -16.13 7.21 -13.90
CA PRO A 136 -17.44 6.60 -13.66
C PRO A 136 -18.01 6.01 -14.95
N ILE A 137 -18.70 4.86 -14.86
CA ILE A 137 -19.26 4.15 -16.02
C ILE A 137 -20.54 4.83 -16.55
N HIS A 138 -21.40 5.31 -15.66
CA HIS A 138 -22.74 5.84 -16.00
C HIS A 138 -22.90 7.34 -15.80
N HIS A 139 -21.86 8.03 -15.34
CA HIS A 139 -21.86 9.47 -15.14
C HIS A 139 -20.78 10.11 -16.00
N HIS A 140 -21.10 11.24 -16.63
CA HIS A 140 -20.12 12.05 -17.33
C HIS A 140 -19.76 13.24 -16.42
N GLY A 141 -18.51 13.32 -16.00
CA GLY A 141 -18.01 14.39 -15.15
C GLY A 141 -16.49 14.49 -15.21
N ASP A 142 -15.97 15.68 -14.91
CA ASP A 142 -14.53 15.95 -14.98
C ASP A 142 -13.76 15.42 -13.76
N GLN A 143 -14.46 15.15 -12.65
CA GLN A 143 -13.88 14.64 -11.42
C GLN A 143 -13.54 13.14 -11.54
N CYS A 144 -12.31 12.76 -11.15
CA CYS A 144 -11.92 11.37 -10.94
C CYS A 144 -11.34 11.17 -9.57
N LEU A 145 -11.53 9.98 -9.02
CA LEU A 145 -10.72 9.50 -7.92
C LEU A 145 -9.34 9.14 -8.46
N ARG A 146 -8.30 9.47 -7.69
CA ARG A 146 -6.92 9.26 -8.10
C ARG A 146 -6.02 8.91 -6.92
N LEU A 147 -5.04 8.05 -7.15
CA LEU A 147 -4.12 7.50 -6.15
C LEU A 147 -2.68 7.53 -6.67
N LYS A 148 -1.74 7.96 -5.83
CA LYS A 148 -0.29 7.80 -6.07
C LYS A 148 0.24 6.62 -5.27
N VAL A 149 1.05 5.77 -5.90
CA VAL A 149 1.70 4.65 -5.23
C VAL A 149 3.21 4.80 -5.34
N ASN A 150 3.86 5.02 -4.21
CA ASN A 150 5.31 5.20 -4.12
C ASN A 150 5.95 3.85 -3.78
N VAL A 151 6.85 3.35 -4.62
CA VAL A 151 7.58 2.10 -4.35
C VAL A 151 8.87 2.42 -3.61
N ILE A 152 8.89 2.19 -2.29
CA ILE A 152 10.03 2.52 -1.45
C ILE A 152 11.04 1.36 -1.39
N GLY A 153 12.33 1.71 -1.44
CA GLY A 153 13.42 0.74 -1.27
C GLY A 153 13.77 0.48 0.21
N PRO A 154 14.61 -0.54 0.50
CA PRO A 154 14.98 -0.93 1.86
C PRO A 154 15.62 0.19 2.69
N THR A 155 16.35 1.08 2.04
CA THR A 155 17.09 2.18 2.68
C THR A 155 16.23 3.43 2.94
N ALA A 156 15.01 3.50 2.39
CA ALA A 156 14.13 4.65 2.53
C ALA A 156 13.27 4.61 3.80
N ALA A 157 13.38 3.56 4.63
CA ALA A 157 12.71 3.47 5.92
C ALA A 157 13.25 4.45 6.98
N GLN A 158 14.35 5.15 6.68
CA GLN A 158 14.89 6.25 7.49
C GLN A 158 15.09 7.50 6.64
N GLN A 159 14.02 8.23 6.38
CA GLN A 159 14.11 9.65 6.08
C GLN A 159 13.30 10.42 7.13
N PRO A 160 13.96 11.05 8.12
CA PRO A 160 13.41 12.28 8.64
C PRO A 160 13.35 13.27 7.46
N ARG A 161 12.17 13.85 7.22
CA ARG A 161 12.01 14.92 6.23
C ARG A 161 12.89 16.10 6.66
N ILE A 162 14.12 16.17 6.16
CA ILE A 162 14.92 17.39 6.17
C ILE A 162 14.35 18.25 5.04
N GLY A 163 13.65 19.31 5.43
CA GLY A 163 13.15 20.31 4.51
C GLY A 163 14.27 20.87 3.65
N VAL A 164 14.08 20.84 2.34
CA VAL A 164 14.91 21.59 1.40
C VAL A 164 14.58 23.06 1.61
N VAL A 165 15.53 23.76 2.23
CA VAL A 165 15.59 25.21 2.33
C VAL A 165 15.80 25.78 0.92
N HIS A 166 14.76 26.35 0.34
CA HIS A 166 14.93 27.33 -0.74
C HIS A 166 15.10 28.71 -0.11
N THR A 167 16.32 29.22 -0.27
CA THR A 167 16.73 30.58 0.04
C THR A 167 15.98 31.60 -0.81
N THR A 168 15.20 32.49 -0.19
CA THR A 168 15.07 33.90 -0.61
C THR A 168 14.77 34.78 0.61
N LYS A 169 15.33 36.00 0.61
CA LYS A 169 15.43 36.94 1.73
C LYS A 169 14.13 37.74 1.98
N ALA A 170 13.81 37.88 3.26
CA ALA A 170 13.22 39.02 4.00
C ALA A 170 11.75 39.44 3.77
N LYS A 171 10.90 39.34 4.83
CA LYS A 171 10.52 40.46 5.74
C LYS A 171 9.39 40.11 6.75
N LEU A 172 9.78 39.94 8.03
CA LEU A 172 9.08 40.17 9.33
C LEU A 172 7.75 39.43 9.70
N PRO A 173 7.46 39.27 11.01
CA PRO A 173 6.76 38.11 11.57
C PRO A 173 5.31 38.42 11.99
N ALA A 174 4.47 37.38 11.98
CA ALA A 174 3.26 37.34 12.79
C ALA A 174 3.14 35.94 13.41
N ASP A 175 3.08 35.92 14.73
CA ASP A 175 2.78 34.77 15.56
C ASP A 175 1.39 34.22 15.22
N ASP A 176 1.28 32.91 14.99
CA ASP A 176 0.06 32.16 15.27
C ASP A 176 0.40 30.69 15.58
N PRO A 177 -0.33 30.06 16.51
CA PRO A 177 0.12 28.88 17.24
C PRO A 177 0.03 27.61 16.41
N ALA A 178 0.93 26.67 16.73
CA ALA A 178 0.98 25.32 16.19
C ALA A 178 -0.38 24.61 16.34
N VAL A 179 -1.14 24.53 15.25
CA VAL A 179 -2.22 23.56 15.11
C VAL A 179 -1.58 22.24 14.71
N SER A 180 -1.50 21.34 15.69
CA SER A 180 -1.23 19.92 15.49
C SER A 180 -2.16 19.35 14.42
N LEU A 181 -1.60 18.97 13.28
CA LEU A 181 -2.28 18.17 12.26
C LEU A 181 -2.83 16.90 12.92
N PRO A 182 -4.12 16.57 12.76
CA PRO A 182 -4.63 15.31 13.27
C PRO A 182 -4.03 14.16 12.45
N ASP A 183 -3.66 13.09 13.14
CA ASP A 183 -3.09 11.86 12.61
C ASP A 183 -3.75 11.44 11.29
N VAL A 184 -2.95 11.51 10.22
CA VAL A 184 -3.29 10.94 8.92
C VAL A 184 -3.52 9.44 9.14
N LEU A 185 -4.77 9.00 9.05
CA LEU A 185 -5.15 7.60 8.93
C LEU A 185 -4.50 7.06 7.65
N LYS A 186 -3.28 6.58 7.80
CA LYS A 186 -2.56 5.83 6.77
C LYS A 186 -3.36 4.56 6.49
N SER A 187 -3.37 4.16 5.21
CA SER A 187 -3.85 2.86 4.74
C SER A 187 -3.60 1.78 5.79
N VAL A 188 -4.64 1.02 6.15
CA VAL A 188 -4.51 -0.11 7.06
C VAL A 188 -3.68 -1.16 6.34
N ALA A 189 -2.37 -1.10 6.57
CA ALA A 189 -1.49 -2.17 6.19
C ALA A 189 -1.81 -3.32 7.14
N ASN A 190 -2.34 -4.41 6.60
CA ASN A 190 -2.49 -5.63 7.40
C ASN A 190 -1.10 -6.21 7.56
N HIS A 191 -0.44 -5.82 8.65
CA HIS A 191 0.90 -6.26 8.95
C HIS A 191 0.89 -7.78 9.13
N CYS A 192 1.76 -8.46 8.38
CA CYS A 192 2.15 -9.82 8.68
C CYS A 192 3.15 -9.78 9.85
N ASN A 193 2.71 -9.27 11.00
CA ASN A 193 3.49 -9.17 12.22
C ASN A 193 3.52 -10.56 12.88
N LEU A 194 4.38 -11.46 12.41
CA LEU A 194 5.08 -12.29 13.38
C LEU A 194 6.19 -11.42 13.96
N PRO A 195 6.21 -11.11 15.26
CA PRO A 195 7.35 -10.45 15.90
C PRO A 195 8.49 -11.46 16.00
N LEU A 196 9.02 -11.85 14.85
CA LEU A 196 9.98 -12.92 14.72
C LEU A 196 11.33 -12.53 15.32
N ALA A 197 11.61 -11.23 15.42
CA ALA A 197 12.76 -10.72 16.16
C ALA A 197 12.66 -11.07 17.65
N SER A 198 11.49 -10.86 18.28
CA SER A 198 11.32 -11.13 19.72
C SER A 198 11.31 -12.63 20.04
N ILE A 199 10.76 -13.45 19.14
CA ILE A 199 10.72 -14.91 19.29
C ILE A 199 12.10 -15.54 18.99
N SER A 200 12.84 -15.01 18.01
CA SER A 200 14.20 -15.46 17.68
C SER A 200 15.21 -15.13 18.77
N PHE A 201 15.10 -13.98 19.44
CA PHE A 201 15.92 -13.67 20.62
C PHE A 201 15.62 -14.59 21.80
N LEU A 202 14.34 -14.89 22.09
CA LEU A 202 13.99 -15.81 23.18
C LEU A 202 14.49 -17.25 22.90
N LEU A 203 14.30 -17.75 21.68
CA LEU A 203 14.70 -19.10 21.28
C LEU A 203 16.23 -19.27 21.17
N THR A 204 16.99 -18.18 21.03
CA THR A 204 18.47 -18.21 21.02
C THR A 204 19.08 -17.97 22.41
N LEU A 205 18.44 -17.16 23.27
CA LEU A 205 18.89 -16.93 24.66
C LEU A 205 18.57 -18.08 25.61
N LEU A 206 17.37 -18.67 25.53
CA LEU A 206 16.96 -19.79 26.39
C LEU A 206 17.98 -20.96 26.41
N PRO A 207 18.47 -21.44 25.25
CA PRO A 207 19.50 -22.47 25.22
C PRO A 207 20.85 -22.02 25.81
N PHE A 208 21.22 -20.75 25.60
CA PHE A 208 22.49 -20.18 26.07
C PHE A 208 22.49 -20.01 27.60
N VAL A 209 21.38 -19.58 28.16
CA VAL A 209 21.16 -19.47 29.62
C VAL A 209 21.09 -20.85 30.27
N ALA A 210 20.43 -21.83 29.64
CA ALA A 210 20.38 -23.21 30.15
C ALA A 210 21.76 -23.88 30.17
N LEU A 211 22.62 -23.61 29.18
CA LEU A 211 24.01 -24.09 29.15
C LEU A 211 24.87 -23.44 30.24
N LEU A 212 24.65 -22.14 30.50
CA LEU A 212 25.35 -21.40 31.57
C LEU A 212 24.97 -21.88 32.98
N LEU A 213 23.76 -22.45 33.14
CA LEU A 213 23.26 -23.01 34.40
C LEU A 213 23.66 -24.47 34.63
N LEU A 214 24.22 -25.15 33.62
CA LEU A 214 24.67 -26.55 33.66
C LEU A 214 26.21 -26.70 33.70
N LEU A 215 26.94 -25.59 33.65
CA LEU A 215 28.38 -25.47 33.90
C LEU A 215 28.63 -25.01 35.34
#